data_AF-A0A927NJM2-F1
#
_entry.id   AF-A0A927NJM2-F1
#
_cell.length_a   1.000
_cell.length_b   1.000
_cell.length_c   1.000
_cell.angle_alpha   90.00
_cell.angle_beta   90.00
_cell.angle_gamma   90.00
#
_symmetry.space_group_name_H-M   'P 1'
#
loop_
_entity.id
_entity.type
_entity.pdbx_description
1 polymer ?
#
loop_
_entity_poly.entity_id
_entity_poly.type
_entity_poly.pdbx_seq_one_letter_code
_entity_poly.pdbx_strand_id
1 'polypeptide(L)' 'MLRSVKKAVEYILAEDPNSAIKVHTIRTWCKEGKIKFLTVGNKILIDMDNLLEYIGQKVKKE' A
#
# COMPACT_ATOMS: atom_id res chain seq x y z
N MET A 1 -2.34 -1.18 -9.60
CA MET A 1 -1.14 -1.95 -10.02
C MET A 1 -0.68 -2.80 -8.83
N LEU A 2 -0.36 -4.09 -9.02
CA LEU A 2 0.08 -4.96 -7.91
C LEU A 2 1.59 -4.86 -7.61
N ARG A 3 1.94 -4.68 -6.34
CA ARG A 3 3.35 -4.65 -5.86
C ARG A 3 3.54 -5.42 -4.56
N SER A 4 4.75 -5.88 -4.28
CA SER A 4 5.03 -6.47 -2.97
C SER A 4 4.91 -5.41 -1.87
N VAL A 5 4.64 -5.84 -0.64
CA VAL A 5 4.55 -4.94 0.53
C VAL A 5 5.79 -4.05 0.66
N LYS A 6 7.00 -4.59 0.43
CA LYS A 6 8.25 -3.82 0.49
C LYS A 6 8.29 -2.71 -0.55
N LYS A 7 7.98 -3.04 -1.81
CA LYS A 7 7.93 -2.05 -2.90
C LYS A 7 6.86 -0.99 -2.69
N ALA A 8 5.73 -1.34 -2.06
CA ALA A 8 4.69 -0.38 -1.72
C ALA A 8 5.19 0.67 -0.72
N VAL A 9 5.93 0.25 0.31
CA VAL A 9 6.54 1.17 1.28
C VAL A 9 7.62 2.04 0.62
N GLU A 10 8.50 1.43 -0.18
CA GLU A 10 9.53 2.17 -0.92
C GLU A 10 8.91 3.25 -1.82
N TYR A 11 7.79 2.94 -2.47
CA TYR A 11 7.05 3.90 -3.29
C TYR A 11 6.51 5.06 -2.46
N ILE A 12 5.86 4.77 -1.32
CA ILE A 12 5.32 5.79 -0.42
C ILE A 12 6.45 6.67 0.13
N LEU A 13 7.57 6.09 0.56
CA LEU A 13 8.71 6.85 1.08
C LEU A 13 9.44 7.65 0.01
N ALA A 14 9.38 7.23 -1.25
CA ALA A 14 9.93 8.01 -2.36
C ALA A 14 9.09 9.28 -2.62
N GLU A 15 7.77 9.21 -2.44
CA GLU A 15 6.88 10.37 -2.57
C GLU A 15 6.83 11.24 -1.29
N ASP A 16 6.81 10.59 -0.12
CA ASP A 16 6.82 11.23 1.20
C ASP A 16 7.86 10.55 2.11
N PRO A 17 9.11 11.06 2.12
CA PRO A 17 10.20 10.52 2.94
C PRO A 17 9.94 10.56 4.45
N ASN A 18 9.03 11.43 4.91
CA ASN A 18 8.68 11.55 6.32
C ASN A 18 7.47 10.70 6.71
N SER A 19 6.95 9.89 5.78
CA SER A 19 5.81 9.03 6.04
C SER A 19 6.09 8.03 7.16
N ALA A 20 5.18 7.94 8.13
CA ALA A 20 5.22 6.93 9.18
C ALA A 20 4.82 5.52 8.68
N ILE A 21 4.47 5.38 7.40
CA ILE A 21 3.99 4.12 6.82
C ILE A 21 5.17 3.15 6.65
N LYS A 22 5.10 2.03 7.37
CA LYS A 22 6.09 0.94 7.32
C LYS A 22 5.45 -0.34 6.82
N VAL A 23 6.29 -1.35 6.54
CA VAL A 23 5.85 -2.69 6.11
C VAL A 23 4.84 -3.29 7.09
N HIS A 24 5.03 -3.06 8.39
CA HIS A 24 4.11 -3.50 9.43
C HIS A 24 2.74 -2.84 9.29
N THR A 25 2.69 -1.52 9.15
CA THR A 25 1.46 -0.73 8.94
C THR A 25 0.63 -1.30 7.79
N ILE A 26 1.29 -1.53 6.66
CA ILE A 26 0.63 -2.05 5.46
C ILE A 26 0.12 -3.48 5.67
N ARG A 27 0.89 -4.36 6.32
CA ARG A 27 0.42 -5.72 6.67
C ARG A 27 -0.77 -5.69 7.61
N THR A 28 -0.79 -4.76 8.56
CA THR A 28 -1.92 -4.56 9.47
C THR A 28 -3.16 -4.14 8.69
N TRP A 29 -3.04 -3.21 7.74
CA TRP A 29 -4.16 -2.82 6.86
C TRP A 29 -4.67 -3.94 5.98
N CYS A 30 -3.79 -4.81 5.45
CA CYS A 30 -4.22 -6.03 4.78
C CYS A 30 -5.06 -6.93 5.71
N LYS A 31 -4.59 -7.18 6.93
CA LYS A 31 -5.32 -8.02 7.91
C LYS A 31 -6.66 -7.42 8.32
N GLU A 32 -6.71 -6.10 8.47
CA GLU A 32 -7.92 -5.34 8.82
C GLU A 32 -8.87 -5.15 7.63
N GLY A 33 -8.50 -5.59 6.41
CA GLY A 33 -9.33 -5.46 5.21
C GLY A 33 -9.47 -4.03 4.70
N LYS A 34 -8.61 -3.10 5.15
CA LYS A 34 -8.65 -1.68 4.78
C LYS A 34 -8.18 -1.40 3.36
N ILE A 35 -7.28 -2.26 2.86
CA ILE A 35 -6.70 -2.15 1.52
C ILE A 35 -6.85 -3.48 0.78
N LYS A 36 -6.97 -3.41 -0.53
CA LYS A 36 -7.05 -4.58 -1.42
C LYS A 36 -5.66 -5.19 -1.61
N PHE A 37 -5.59 -6.51 -1.48
CA PHE A 37 -4.38 -7.28 -1.70
C PHE A 37 -4.72 -8.67 -2.25
N LEU A 38 -3.72 -9.30 -2.85
CA LEU A 38 -3.73 -10.66 -3.34
C LEU A 38 -2.61 -11.46 -2.68
N THR A 39 -2.92 -12.64 -2.18
CA THR A 39 -1.92 -13.59 -1.69
C THR A 39 -1.52 -14.55 -2.80
N VAL A 40 -0.21 -14.68 -3.04
CA VAL A 40 0.36 -15.64 -4.00
C VAL A 40 1.41 -16.48 -3.25
N GLY A 41 1.02 -17.69 -2.88
CA GLY A 41 1.79 -18.54 -1.96
C GLY A 41 2.04 -17.80 -0.63
N ASN A 42 3.31 -17.65 -0.26
CA ASN A 42 3.71 -16.95 0.97
C ASN A 42 3.90 -15.43 0.79
N LYS A 43 3.56 -14.87 -0.38
CA LYS A 43 3.76 -13.45 -0.68
C LYS A 43 2.43 -12.71 -0.71
N ILE A 44 2.45 -11.48 -0.21
CA ILE A 44 1.34 -10.52 -0.30
C ILE A 44 1.68 -9.51 -1.39
N LEU A 45 0.79 -9.38 -2.36
CA LEU A 45 0.79 -8.39 -3.42
C LEU A 45 -0.31 -7.38 -3.14
N ILE A 46 0.01 -6.10 -3.11
CA ILE A 46 -0.87 -5.01 -2.74
C ILE A 46 -1.29 -4.28 -3.98
N ASP A 47 -2.57 -3.95 -4.07
CA ASP A 47 -3.04 -3.04 -5.09
C ASP A 47 -2.67 -1.60 -4.73
N MET A 48 -1.64 -1.09 -5.38
CA MET A 48 -1.16 0.28 -5.18
C MET A 48 -2.24 1.32 -5.49
N ASP A 49 -3.15 1.05 -6.44
CA ASP A 49 -4.18 2.02 -6.79
C ASP A 49 -5.15 2.25 -5.63
N ASN A 50 -5.53 1.17 -4.96
CA ASN A 50 -6.39 1.20 -3.79
C ASN A 50 -5.65 1.69 -2.54
N LEU A 51 -4.36 1.34 -2.39
CA LEU A 51 -3.53 1.83 -1.28
C LEU A 51 -3.36 3.35 -1.34
N LEU A 52 -3.02 3.91 -2.50
CA LEU A 52 -2.83 5.35 -2.71
C LEU A 52 -4.15 6.11 -2.52
N GLU A 53 -5.27 5.53 -2.95
CA GLU A 53 -6.61 6.05 -2.67
C GLU A 53 -6.91 6.07 -1.17
N TYR A 54 -6.61 4.97 -0.47
CA TYR A 54 -6.86 4.82 0.96
C TYR A 54 -6.07 5.82 1.82
N ILE A 55 -4.82 6.11 1.45
CA ILE A 55 -3.98 7.10 2.16
C ILE A 55 -4.19 8.54 1.65
N GLY A 56 -5.13 8.77 0.74
CA GLY A 56 -5.48 10.10 0.26
C GLY A 56 -4.50 10.71 -0.76
N GLN A 57 -3.62 9.91 -1.35
CA GLN A 57 -2.67 10.36 -2.38
C GLN A 57 -3.29 10.39 -3.80
N LYS A 58 -4.50 9.86 -4.01
CA LYS A 58 -5.26 10.12 -5.25
C LYS A 58 -6.06 11.41 -5.13
N VAL A 59 -5.57 12.46 -5.78
CA VAL A 59 -6.39 13.62 -6.18
C VAL A 59 -7.59 13.09 -6.95
N LYS A 60 -8.82 13.41 -6.48
CA LYS A 60 -10.05 13.18 -7.24
C LYS A 60 -9.85 13.79 -8.62
N LYS A 61 -9.81 12.97 -9.67
CA LYS A 61 -10.03 13.46 -11.03
C LYS A 61 -11.53 13.73 -11.14
N GLU A 62 -11.88 15.02 -11.11
CA GLU A 62 -13.13 15.54 -11.69
C GLU A 62 -13.18 15.27 -13.20
#